data_AF-A0A2P2DA44-F1
#
_entry.id   AF-A0A2P2DA44-F1
#
_cell.length_a   1.000
_cell.length_b   1.000
_cell.length_c   1.000
_cell.angle_alpha   90.00
_cell.angle_beta   90.00
_cell.angle_gamma   90.00
#
_symmetry.space_group_name_H-M   'P 1'
#
loop_
_entity.id
_entity.type
_entity.pdbx_description
1 polymer ?
#
loop_
_entity_poly.entity_id
_entity_poly.type
_entity_poly.pdbx_seq_one_letter_code
_entity_poly.pdbx_strand_id
1 'polypeptide(L)'
;MISLRLPPELERKLDSFAKSEGKSRTEIVKESILHYIKSRGDNKTPYELGLDLFGKYDSANSDLAQNRKAYLQKAIGKKNEKRSSH
;
A
#
# COMPACT_ATOMS: atom_id res chain seq x y z
N MET A 1 1.63 -18.70 24.07
CA MET A 1 1.64 -19.97 23.30
C MET A 1 0.29 -20.09 22.61
N ILE A 2 0.25 -20.13 21.29
CA ILE A 2 -1.01 -20.31 20.54
C ILE A 2 -1.18 -21.81 20.32
N SER A 3 -2.34 -22.36 20.67
CA SER A 3 -2.71 -23.73 20.34
C SER A 3 -3.57 -23.72 19.09
N LEU A 4 -3.08 -24.33 18.02
CA LEU A 4 -3.76 -24.38 16.72
C LEU A 4 -4.11 -25.85 16.43
N ARG A 5 -5.40 -26.15 16.26
CA ARG A 5 -5.81 -27.48 15.77
C ARG A 5 -5.66 -27.52 14.27
N LEU A 6 -4.75 -28.37 13.81
CA LEU A 6 -4.55 -28.66 12.40
C LEU A 6 -5.25 -29.97 12.04
N PRO A 7 -5.83 -30.09 10.83
CA PRO A 7 -6.27 -31.38 10.32
C PRO A 7 -5.09 -32.35 10.22
N PRO A 8 -5.29 -33.66 10.46
CA PRO A 8 -4.21 -34.65 10.49
C PRO A 8 -3.43 -34.73 9.16
N GLU A 9 -4.10 -34.51 8.03
CA GLU A 9 -3.47 -34.43 6.71
C GLU A 9 -2.49 -33.25 6.59
N LEU A 10 -2.82 -32.10 7.19
CA LEU A 10 -1.98 -30.91 7.16
C LEU A 10 -0.76 -31.09 8.08
N GLU A 11 -0.96 -31.74 9.23
CA GLU A 11 0.12 -32.02 10.18
C GLU A 11 1.16 -32.97 9.58
N ARG A 12 0.72 -34.01 8.86
CA ARG A 12 1.62 -34.91 8.10
C ARG A 12 2.43 -34.17 7.05
N LYS A 13 1.80 -33.26 6.30
CA LYS A 13 2.51 -32.43 5.33
C LYS A 13 3.52 -31.52 6.01
N LEU A 14 3.13 -30.84 7.09
CA LEU A 14 4.02 -29.97 7.85
C LEU A 14 5.24 -30.73 8.38
N ASP A 15 5.05 -31.95 8.89
CA ASP A 15 6.15 -32.81 9.34
C ASP A 15 7.06 -33.24 8.20
N SER A 16 6.51 -33.53 7.02
CA SER A 16 7.32 -33.86 5.84
C SER A 16 8.18 -32.68 5.38
N PHE A 17 7.61 -31.46 5.37
CA PHE A 17 8.32 -30.24 5.04
C PHE A 17 9.38 -29.87 6.09
N ALA A 18 9.06 -30.03 7.38
CA ALA A 18 10.01 -29.84 8.48
C ALA A 18 11.23 -30.76 8.33
N LYS A 19 11.00 -32.02 7.99
CA LYS A 19 12.08 -32.98 7.75
C LYS A 19 12.90 -32.66 6.50
N SER A 20 12.26 -32.24 5.40
CA SER A 20 12.98 -31.92 4.16
C SER A 20 13.81 -30.64 4.27
N GLU A 21 13.32 -29.62 4.98
CA GLU A 21 14.04 -28.35 5.17
C GLU A 21 14.98 -28.35 6.37
N GLY A 22 14.95 -29.38 7.22
CA GLY A 22 15.73 -29.43 8.46
C GLY A 22 15.30 -28.40 9.51
N LYS A 23 14.08 -27.87 9.39
CA LYS A 23 13.54 -26.83 10.28
C LYS A 23 12.55 -27.41 11.28
N SER A 24 12.32 -26.70 12.39
CA SER A 24 11.27 -27.07 13.34
C SER A 24 9.89 -26.75 12.77
N ARG A 25 8.86 -27.53 13.17
CA ARG A 25 7.45 -27.24 12.83
C ARG A 25 7.06 -25.80 13.16
N THR A 26 7.52 -25.29 14.30
CA THR A 26 7.27 -23.93 14.75
C THR A 26 7.91 -22.89 13.84
N GLU A 27 9.13 -23.15 13.34
CA GLU A 27 9.82 -22.27 12.38
C GLU A 27 9.00 -22.10 11.11
N ILE A 28 8.55 -23.22 10.53
CA ILE A 28 7.78 -23.21 9.28
C ILE A 28 6.44 -22.49 9.46
N VAL A 29 5.77 -22.69 10.61
CA VAL A 29 4.52 -21.98 10.91
C VAL A 29 4.78 -20.48 11.07
N LYS A 30 5.87 -20.06 11.72
CA LYS A 30 6.24 -18.63 11.83
C LYS A 30 6.51 -18.02 10.46
N GLU A 31 7.31 -18.68 9.64
CA GLU A 31 7.63 -18.22 8.28
C GLU A 31 6.36 -18.12 7.42
N SER A 32 5.46 -19.11 7.53
CA SER A 32 4.18 -19.12 6.83
C SER A 32 3.27 -17.96 7.25
N ILE A 33 3.20 -17.66 8.55
CA ILE A 33 2.43 -16.52 9.06
C ILE A 33 3.05 -15.20 8.59
N LEU A 34 4.37 -15.06 8.63
CA LEU A 34 5.07 -13.88 8.09
C LEU A 34 4.80 -13.70 6.60
N HIS A 35 4.86 -14.79 5.83
CA HIS A 35 4.55 -14.79 4.41
C HIS A 35 3.08 -14.43 4.15
N TYR A 36 2.15 -14.95 4.95
CA TYR A 36 0.73 -14.63 4.88
C TYR A 36 0.47 -13.14 5.19
N ILE A 37 1.12 -12.60 6.22
CA ILE A 37 1.02 -11.18 6.57
C ILE A 37 1.67 -10.31 5.51
N LYS A 38 2.80 -10.70 4.89
CA LYS A 38 3.42 -9.93 3.80
C LYS A 38 2.57 -9.94 2.54
N SER A 39 2.18 -11.12 2.08
CA SER A 39 1.32 -11.27 0.88
C SER A 39 -0.02 -10.55 1.00
N ARG A 40 -0.55 -10.40 2.22
CA ARG A 40 -1.78 -9.65 2.50
C ARG A 40 -1.53 -8.22 2.99
N GLY A 41 -0.31 -7.91 3.42
CA GLY A 41 0.16 -6.61 3.87
C GLY A 41 0.55 -5.70 2.72
N ASP A 42 0.85 -6.29 1.55
CA ASP A 42 0.84 -5.63 0.24
C ASP A 42 -0.59 -5.26 -0.24
N ASN A 43 -1.53 -5.08 0.69
CA ASN A 43 -2.73 -4.29 0.47
C ASN A 43 -2.30 -2.83 0.32
N LYS A 44 -1.61 -2.53 -0.79
CA LYS A 44 -1.50 -1.17 -1.30
C LYS A 44 -2.88 -0.57 -1.19
N THR A 45 -2.99 0.56 -0.52
CA THR A 45 -4.28 1.24 -0.39
C THR A 45 -4.87 1.44 -1.78
N PRO A 46 -6.20 1.48 -1.96
CA PRO A 46 -6.80 1.78 -3.27
C PRO A 46 -6.20 3.02 -3.94
N TYR A 47 -5.76 3.99 -3.12
CA TYR A 47 -4.99 5.15 -3.54
C TYR A 47 -3.60 4.79 -4.10
N GLU A 48 -2.80 4.00 -3.39
CA GLU A 48 -1.48 3.54 -3.85
C GLU A 48 -1.55 2.66 -5.10
N LEU A 49 -2.58 1.83 -5.23
CA LEU A 49 -2.84 1.06 -6.45
C LEU A 49 -3.18 1.96 -7.64
N GLY A 50 -3.89 3.06 -7.37
CA GLY A 50 -4.29 4.05 -8.36
C GLY A 50 -3.26 5.17 -8.57
N LEU A 51 -2.09 5.16 -7.92
CA LEU A 51 -1.10 6.25 -8.05
C LEU A 51 -0.65 6.45 -9.51
N ASP A 52 -0.52 5.38 -10.29
CA ASP A 52 -0.20 5.50 -11.72
C ASP A 52 -1.36 6.08 -12.56
N LEU A 53 -2.59 6.06 -12.05
CA LEU A 53 -3.77 6.62 -12.73
C LEU A 53 -4.07 8.04 -12.27
N PHE A 54 -3.99 8.31 -10.97
CA PHE A 54 -4.41 9.57 -10.34
C PHE A 54 -3.25 10.45 -9.87
N GLY A 55 -2.07 9.87 -9.60
CA GLY A 55 -0.88 10.58 -9.10
C GLY A 55 0.02 11.14 -10.20
N LYS A 56 -0.37 11.03 -11.49
CA LYS A 56 0.41 11.55 -12.63
C LYS A 56 0.61 13.06 -12.62
N TYR A 57 -0.28 13.79 -11.95
CA TYR A 57 -0.24 15.24 -11.86
C TYR A 57 -0.19 15.64 -10.40
N ASP A 58 0.99 15.47 -9.80
CA ASP A 58 1.25 16.08 -8.51
C ASP A 58 1.66 17.53 -8.72
N SER A 59 0.99 18.40 -7.98
CA SER A 59 1.38 19.79 -7.89
C SER A 59 2.42 19.91 -6.79
N ALA A 60 3.64 20.35 -7.11
CA ALA A 60 4.75 20.49 -6.15
C ALA A 60 4.44 21.37 -4.91
N ASN A 61 3.28 22.02 -4.88
CA ASN A 61 2.80 22.82 -3.76
C ASN A 61 1.83 21.97 -2.90
N SER A 62 2.31 21.52 -1.75
CA SER A 62 1.51 20.79 -0.76
C SER A 62 0.42 21.64 -0.09
N ASP A 63 0.47 22.97 -0.26
CA ASP A 63 -0.45 23.94 0.35
C ASP A 63 -1.65 24.31 -0.53
N LEU A 64 -1.77 23.72 -1.73
CA LEU A 64 -2.79 24.10 -2.72
C LEU A 64 -4.22 23.99 -2.20
N ALA A 65 -4.50 23.00 -1.35
CA ALA A 65 -5.79 22.85 -0.70
C ALA A 65 -6.06 23.96 0.33
N GLN A 66 -5.05 24.32 1.13
CA GLN A 66 -5.15 25.32 2.19
C GLN A 66 -5.28 26.74 1.62
N ASN A 67 -4.46 27.08 0.62
CA ASN A 67 -4.37 28.42 0.03
C ASN A 67 -5.15 28.55 -1.28
N ARG A 68 -6.12 27.64 -1.54
CA ARG A 68 -6.91 27.56 -2.77
C ARG A 68 -7.45 28.90 -3.26
N LYS A 69 -8.02 29.72 -2.36
CA LYS A 69 -8.64 31.00 -2.70
C LYS A 69 -7.63 32.01 -3.24
N ALA A 70 -6.46 32.11 -2.61
CA ALA A 70 -5.41 33.03 -3.02
C ALA A 70 -4.84 32.66 -4.39
N TYR A 71 -4.58 31.37 -4.62
CA TYR A 71 -4.10 30.87 -5.91
C TYR A 71 -5.12 31.09 -7.04
N LEU A 72 -6.41 30.86 -6.79
CA LEU A 72 -7.47 31.11 -7.77
C LEU A 72 -7.59 32.59 -8.15
N GLN A 73 -7.58 33.49 -7.15
CA GLN A 73 -7.63 34.94 -7.42
C GLN A 73 -6.43 35.38 -8.28
N LYS A 74 -5.22 34.91 -7.95
CA LYS A 74 -4.02 35.21 -8.73
C LYS A 74 -4.09 34.69 -10.16
N ALA A 75 -4.61 33.48 -10.37
CA ALA A 75 -4.77 32.90 -11.71
C ALA A 75 -5.81 33.65 -12.55
N ILE A 76 -6.95 34.01 -11.96
CA ILE A 76 -8.01 34.77 -12.63
C ILE A 76 -7.54 36.20 -12.94
N GLY A 77 -6.85 36.85 -12.00
CA GLY A 77 -6.26 38.18 -12.19
C GLY A 77 -5.33 38.22 -13.40
N LYS A 78 -4.34 37.30 -13.45
CA LYS A 78 -3.43 37.17 -14.60
C LYS A 78 -4.15 36.95 -15.94
N LYS A 79 -5.26 36.19 -15.95
CA LYS A 79 -6.06 35.96 -17.16
C LYS A 79 -6.74 37.25 -17.62
N ASN A 80 -7.27 38.04 -16.69
CA ASN A 80 -7.99 39.27 -16.99
C ASN A 80 -7.05 40.39 -17.42
N GLU A 81 -5.87 40.51 -16.80
CA GLU A 81 -4.82 41.45 -17.22
C GLU A 81 -4.42 41.24 -18.69
N LYS A 82 -4.21 39.99 -19.10
CA LYS A 82 -3.90 39.63 -20.49
C LYS A 82 -5.02 39.94 -21.48
N ARG A 83 -6.28 40.01 -21.02
CA ARG A 83 -7.44 40.36 -21.84
C ARG A 83 -7.68 41.85 -21.95
N SER A 84 -7.25 42.63 -20.96
CA SER A 84 -7.37 44.09 -20.94
C SER A 84 -6.29 44.79 -21.77
N SER A 85 -5.24 44.07 -22.16
CA SER A 85 -4.12 44.57 -22.98
C SER A 85 -4.30 44.30 -24.49
N HIS A 86 -5.54 44.04 -24.95
CA HIS A 86 -5.91 43.94 -26.36
C HIS A 86 -6.99 44.98 -26.67
#